data_AF-A0A6J3EIM3-F1
#
_entry.id   AF-A0A6J3EIM3-F1
#
_cell.length_a   1.000
_cell.length_b   1.000
_cell.length_c   1.000
_cell.angle_alpha   90.00
_cell.angle_beta   90.00
_cell.angle_gamma   90.00
#
_symmetry.space_group_name_H-M   'P 1'
#
loop_
_entity.id
_entity.type
_entity.pdbx_description
1 polymer ?
#
loop_
_entity_poly.entity_id
_entity_poly.type
_entity_poly.pdbx_seq_one_letter_code
_entity_poly.pdbx_strand_id
1 'polypeptide(L)'
;MKPFTDEDVEIYIQSKVEPRHYLVSKTVEEVQKIIQQLTTEISYKATRFQAISNSGIHNENIKDQPALLAKWSAMLRGKRPFHPSIQVLAPSQFLITVPLRGLTGYRECQVRHWRYYTVHGAKLLSSVRDPEELHQWLEVEQFSKSLQQWHETDVNIEGDLVPAKVLVVFRELVEKSIISCNLSSKVTVLESFSSVVRVAVETSESQVEVELVPTVEIPTCWPEKARWPRCLKRWPSQEKVQCIKSLGFDLLARSNYHWQLCFSRAEHMLMEGLDEDGGCRMKCFRVMRQMKEDVWCAGNKPIITAYHLQTVLFWTCEKYPRTKDWRCFREAFLRLVQKLHKCVSQHFLKHYFVKNTNLLKYANTSDLDVVASKLAVFLENPVFCLD
;
A
#
# COMPACT_ATOMS: atom_id res chain seq x y z
N MET A 1 30.50 7.53 -25.42
CA MET A 1 30.67 7.24 -23.97
C MET A 1 30.37 5.78 -23.74
N LYS A 2 31.03 5.14 -22.75
CA LYS A 2 30.84 3.72 -22.45
C LYS A 2 29.56 3.53 -21.63
N PRO A 3 28.79 2.45 -21.86
CA PRO A 3 27.65 2.11 -21.00
C PRO A 3 28.11 1.83 -19.56
N PHE A 4 27.23 2.06 -18.56
CA PHE A 4 27.55 1.72 -17.17
C PHE A 4 27.95 0.24 -17.04
N THR A 5 29.00 -0.04 -16.27
CA THR A 5 29.48 -1.38 -15.99
C THR A 5 28.76 -2.00 -14.80
N ASP A 6 28.96 -3.29 -14.57
CA ASP A 6 28.48 -3.93 -13.34
C ASP A 6 29.20 -3.34 -12.10
N GLU A 7 30.45 -2.87 -12.21
CA GLU A 7 31.07 -2.13 -11.10
C GLU A 7 30.36 -0.80 -10.81
N ASP A 8 29.97 -0.03 -11.83
CA ASP A 8 29.27 1.25 -11.64
C ASP A 8 27.94 1.06 -10.90
N VAL A 9 27.21 -0.03 -11.21
CA VAL A 9 25.96 -0.40 -10.54
C VAL A 9 26.22 -0.71 -9.07
N GLU A 10 27.29 -1.46 -8.79
CA GLU A 10 27.62 -1.94 -7.46
C GLU A 10 28.04 -0.77 -6.56
N ILE A 11 28.86 0.13 -7.11
CA ILE A 11 29.24 1.39 -6.45
C ILE A 11 27.99 2.23 -6.18
N TYR A 12 27.08 2.40 -7.14
CA TYR A 12 25.84 3.16 -6.96
C TYR A 12 24.96 2.56 -5.84
N ILE A 13 24.84 1.23 -5.78
CA ILE A 13 24.07 0.55 -4.72
C ILE A 13 24.68 0.81 -3.35
N GLN A 14 25.98 0.60 -3.19
CA GLN A 14 26.67 0.76 -1.91
C GLN A 14 26.69 2.21 -1.43
N SER A 15 26.86 3.17 -2.35
CA SER A 15 26.99 4.59 -2.00
C SER A 15 25.66 5.31 -1.80
N LYS A 16 24.61 4.96 -2.56
CA LYS A 16 23.33 5.69 -2.56
C LYS A 16 22.16 4.88 -2.01
N VAL A 17 22.04 3.60 -2.41
CA VAL A 17 20.85 2.78 -2.12
C VAL A 17 20.88 2.22 -0.70
N GLU A 18 22.00 1.59 -0.31
CA GLU A 18 22.12 0.91 0.99
C GLU A 18 22.04 1.87 2.19
N PRO A 19 22.74 3.02 2.20
CA PRO A 19 22.66 3.96 3.32
C PRO A 19 21.23 4.50 3.52
N ARG A 20 20.54 4.80 2.41
CA ARG A 20 19.15 5.27 2.45
C ARG A 20 18.20 4.19 2.94
N HIS A 21 18.37 2.95 2.47
CA HIS A 21 17.58 1.82 2.94
C HIS A 21 17.77 1.59 4.44
N TYR A 22 19.02 1.66 4.93
CA TYR A 22 19.33 1.54 6.35
C TYR A 22 18.64 2.63 7.17
N LEU A 23 18.75 3.90 6.75
CA LEU A 23 18.11 5.02 7.44
C LEU A 23 16.59 4.83 7.51
N VAL A 24 15.94 4.54 6.37
CA VAL A 24 14.49 4.31 6.32
C VAL A 24 14.09 3.12 7.19
N SER A 25 14.87 2.03 7.21
CA SER A 25 14.60 0.87 8.08
C SER A 25 14.63 1.26 9.56
N LYS A 26 15.66 1.99 9.99
CA LYS A 26 15.78 2.50 11.36
C LYS A 26 14.60 3.39 11.72
N THR A 27 14.25 4.34 10.86
CA THR A 27 13.10 5.24 11.04
C THR A 27 11.78 4.45 11.14
N VAL A 28 11.58 3.44 10.30
CA VAL A 28 10.40 2.56 10.35
C VAL A 28 10.30 1.83 11.68
N GLU A 29 11.40 1.30 12.22
CA GLU A 29 11.42 0.62 13.52
C GLU A 29 11.06 1.56 14.68
N GLU A 30 11.56 2.80 14.67
CA GLU A 30 11.22 3.81 15.67
C GLU A 30 9.73 4.20 15.59
N VAL A 31 9.24 4.50 14.39
CA VAL A 31 7.81 4.83 14.18
C VAL A 31 6.93 3.66 14.58
N GLN A 32 7.30 2.43 14.21
CA GLN A 32 6.55 1.23 14.59
C GLN A 32 6.39 1.12 16.12
N LYS A 33 7.46 1.35 16.89
CA LYS A 33 7.39 1.30 18.36
C LYS A 33 6.43 2.35 18.94
N ILE A 34 6.52 3.60 18.45
CA ILE A 34 5.68 4.71 18.91
C ILE A 34 4.20 4.44 18.56
N ILE A 35 3.92 4.07 17.31
CA ILE A 35 2.55 3.82 16.84
C ILE A 35 1.98 2.54 17.45
N GLN A 36 2.80 1.53 17.74
CA GLN A 36 2.38 0.35 18.50
C GLN A 36 1.89 0.75 19.89
N GLN A 37 2.65 1.55 20.65
CA GLN A 37 2.23 2.01 21.97
C GLN A 37 0.90 2.78 21.89
N LEU A 38 0.80 3.71 20.93
CA LEU A 38 -0.41 4.52 20.72
C LEU A 38 -1.63 3.64 20.38
N THR A 39 -1.47 2.68 19.47
CA THR A 39 -2.59 1.82 19.03
C THR A 39 -2.98 0.75 20.06
N THR A 40 -2.04 0.33 20.92
CA THR A 40 -2.37 -0.49 22.11
C THR A 40 -3.29 0.28 23.07
N GLU A 41 -2.99 1.55 23.36
CA GLU A 41 -3.84 2.39 24.22
C GLU A 41 -5.22 2.64 23.59
N ILE A 42 -5.27 2.89 22.28
CA ILE A 42 -6.53 3.00 21.54
C ILE A 42 -7.35 1.71 21.67
N SER A 43 -6.72 0.54 21.53
CA SER A 43 -7.39 -0.75 21.64
C SER A 43 -7.95 -1.02 23.04
N TYR A 44 -7.26 -0.56 24.08
CA TYR A 44 -7.76 -0.60 25.46
C TYR A 44 -9.01 0.27 25.66
N LYS A 45 -9.02 1.49 25.08
CA LYS A 45 -10.16 2.42 25.19
C LYS A 45 -11.35 2.03 24.31
N ALA A 46 -11.10 1.47 23.13
CA ALA A 46 -12.11 1.14 22.15
C ALA A 46 -11.77 -0.18 21.44
N THR A 47 -12.39 -1.26 21.89
CA THR A 47 -12.08 -2.64 21.45
C THR A 47 -12.33 -2.90 19.96
N ARG A 48 -13.14 -2.08 19.28
CA ARG A 48 -13.33 -2.15 17.82
C ARG A 48 -12.08 -1.79 17.00
N PHE A 49 -11.11 -1.09 17.58
CA PHE A 49 -9.81 -0.83 16.97
C PHE A 49 -8.75 -1.72 17.61
N GLN A 50 -8.01 -2.50 16.81
CA GLN A 50 -6.95 -3.35 17.30
C GLN A 50 -5.60 -2.62 17.21
N ALA A 51 -4.67 -2.99 18.08
CA ALA A 51 -3.29 -2.53 17.98
C ALA A 51 -2.64 -3.04 16.68
N ILE A 52 -1.64 -2.34 16.14
CA ILE A 52 -1.03 -2.74 14.85
C ILE A 52 -0.37 -4.13 14.92
N SER A 53 0.06 -4.57 16.11
CA SER A 53 0.55 -5.94 16.39
C SER A 53 -0.43 -7.04 16.00
N ASN A 54 -1.73 -6.72 15.93
CA ASN A 54 -2.80 -7.64 15.55
C ASN A 54 -3.09 -7.60 14.05
N SER A 55 -2.16 -7.14 13.22
CA SER A 55 -2.33 -7.13 11.76
C SER A 55 -1.94 -8.48 11.15
N GLY A 56 -2.54 -8.85 10.02
CA GLY A 56 -2.18 -10.06 9.28
C GLY A 56 -2.47 -11.35 10.05
N ILE A 57 -1.46 -12.20 10.26
CA ILE A 57 -1.63 -13.51 10.94
C ILE A 57 -2.06 -13.40 12.40
N HIS A 58 -1.87 -12.23 13.02
CA HIS A 58 -2.25 -11.98 14.42
C HIS A 58 -3.64 -11.34 14.55
N ASN A 59 -4.36 -11.18 13.43
CA ASN A 59 -5.66 -10.53 13.45
C ASN A 59 -6.71 -11.37 14.16
N GLU A 60 -7.39 -10.76 15.12
CA GLU A 60 -8.40 -11.46 15.92
C GLU A 60 -9.59 -11.95 15.10
N ASN A 61 -9.86 -11.35 13.93
CA ASN A 61 -10.95 -11.75 13.05
C ASN A 61 -10.73 -13.12 12.40
N ILE A 62 -9.50 -13.64 12.42
CA ILE A 62 -9.14 -14.95 11.82
C ILE A 62 -8.63 -15.95 12.86
N LYS A 63 -8.67 -15.62 14.15
CA LYS A 63 -8.15 -16.48 15.23
C LYS A 63 -8.78 -17.88 15.25
N ASP A 64 -10.04 -17.98 14.83
CA ASP A 64 -10.79 -19.24 14.79
C ASP A 64 -10.56 -20.03 13.47
N GLN A 65 -9.56 -19.66 12.65
CA GLN A 65 -9.23 -20.31 11.38
C GLN A 65 -7.80 -20.92 11.38
N PRO A 66 -7.55 -21.98 12.17
CA PRO A 66 -6.20 -22.51 12.38
C PRO A 66 -5.51 -23.02 11.10
N ALA A 67 -6.27 -23.61 10.16
CA ALA A 67 -5.73 -24.06 8.88
C ALA A 67 -5.23 -22.89 8.01
N LEU A 68 -5.95 -21.77 8.03
CA LEU A 68 -5.56 -20.55 7.33
C LEU A 68 -4.29 -19.96 7.95
N LEU A 69 -4.27 -19.85 9.29
CA LEU A 69 -3.13 -19.34 10.04
C LEU A 69 -1.86 -20.17 9.82
N ALA A 70 -1.98 -21.50 9.82
CA ALA A 70 -0.87 -22.41 9.53
C ALA A 70 -0.33 -22.19 8.11
N LYS A 71 -1.23 -22.04 7.12
CA LYS A 71 -0.87 -21.75 5.73
C LYS A 71 -0.13 -20.41 5.61
N TRP A 72 -0.65 -19.34 6.19
CA TRP A 72 -0.03 -18.02 6.14
C TRP A 72 1.32 -17.99 6.88
N SER A 73 1.39 -18.63 8.03
CA SER A 73 2.64 -18.77 8.80
C SER A 73 3.71 -19.52 8.01
N ALA A 74 3.33 -20.57 7.27
CA ALA A 74 4.24 -21.28 6.38
C ALA A 74 4.71 -20.40 5.20
N MET A 75 3.81 -19.59 4.63
CA MET A 75 4.16 -18.65 3.54
C MET A 75 5.14 -17.56 3.97
N LEU A 76 5.01 -17.07 5.21
CA LEU A 76 5.85 -15.99 5.76
C LEU A 76 7.17 -16.50 6.35
N ARG A 77 7.32 -17.81 6.55
CA ARG A 77 8.52 -18.41 7.16
C ARG A 77 9.76 -18.12 6.31
N GLY A 78 10.80 -17.56 6.94
CA GLY A 78 12.07 -17.26 6.29
C GLY A 78 12.01 -16.10 5.28
N LYS A 79 10.89 -15.38 5.22
CA LYS A 79 10.76 -14.12 4.47
C LYS A 79 11.30 -12.96 5.30
N ARG A 80 11.61 -11.84 4.65
CA ARG A 80 12.14 -10.67 5.35
C ARG A 80 11.13 -10.16 6.39
N PRO A 81 11.59 -9.57 7.50
CA PRO A 81 10.71 -8.93 8.46
C PRO A 81 9.87 -7.87 7.75
N PHE A 82 8.55 -8.10 7.72
CA PHE A 82 7.58 -7.18 7.16
C PHE A 82 6.48 -7.02 8.19
N HIS A 83 6.27 -5.79 8.64
CA HIS A 83 5.12 -5.50 9.46
C HIS A 83 3.91 -5.29 8.52
N PRO A 84 2.88 -6.16 8.56
CA PRO A 84 1.81 -6.16 7.55
C PRO A 84 1.02 -4.85 7.48
N SER A 85 1.08 -4.04 8.54
CA SER A 85 0.42 -2.75 8.53
C SER A 85 1.22 -1.59 7.94
N ILE A 86 2.54 -1.69 7.80
CA ILE A 86 3.38 -0.52 7.49
C ILE A 86 3.75 -0.51 6.01
N GLN A 87 3.44 0.59 5.34
CA GLN A 87 3.83 0.86 3.96
C GLN A 87 4.66 2.15 3.90
N VAL A 88 5.88 2.04 3.37
CA VAL A 88 6.75 3.20 3.14
C VAL A 88 6.38 3.83 1.80
N LEU A 89 5.73 4.99 1.82
CA LEU A 89 5.35 5.73 0.62
C LEU A 89 6.51 6.58 0.08
N ALA A 90 7.23 7.22 1.01
CA ALA A 90 8.46 7.97 0.80
C ALA A 90 9.34 7.89 2.06
N PRO A 91 10.62 8.32 2.02
CA PRO A 91 11.50 8.26 3.19
C PRO A 91 10.93 8.94 4.46
N SER A 92 10.13 9.99 4.31
CA SER A 92 9.48 10.74 5.40
C SER A 92 7.95 10.64 5.39
N GLN A 93 7.37 9.68 4.64
CA GLN A 93 5.93 9.49 4.58
C GLN A 93 5.54 8.01 4.64
N PHE A 94 4.84 7.61 5.70
CA PHE A 94 4.39 6.23 5.91
C PHE A 94 2.87 6.14 5.95
N LEU A 95 2.33 4.99 5.56
CA LEU A 95 0.95 4.61 5.79
C LEU A 95 0.93 3.41 6.70
N ILE A 96 0.17 3.49 7.79
CA ILE A 96 0.03 2.40 8.76
C ILE A 96 -1.45 2.03 8.90
N THR A 97 -1.77 0.80 8.55
CA THR A 97 -3.14 0.28 8.70
C THR A 97 -3.42 -0.14 10.15
N VAL A 98 -4.58 0.26 10.67
CA VAL A 98 -5.03 -0.08 12.02
C VAL A 98 -6.18 -1.09 11.90
N PRO A 99 -5.97 -2.37 12.24
CA PRO A 99 -6.96 -3.40 11.99
C PRO A 99 -8.22 -3.20 12.84
N LEU A 100 -9.38 -3.35 12.21
CA LEU A 100 -10.68 -3.28 12.88
C LEU A 100 -11.10 -4.66 13.39
N ARG A 101 -11.67 -4.73 14.59
CA ARG A 101 -12.10 -5.98 15.23
C ARG A 101 -13.59 -6.23 14.98
N GLY A 102 -13.96 -7.51 14.85
CA GLY A 102 -15.34 -7.93 14.99
C GLY A 102 -16.16 -7.84 13.72
N LEU A 103 -15.51 -7.85 12.56
CA LEU A 103 -16.14 -7.96 11.24
C LEU A 103 -15.58 -9.22 10.57
N THR A 104 -16.35 -10.31 10.54
CA THR A 104 -15.86 -11.61 10.07
C THR A 104 -16.83 -12.33 9.12
N GLY A 105 -16.26 -13.16 8.25
CA GLY A 105 -17.00 -13.91 7.23
C GLY A 105 -17.65 -12.98 6.21
N TYR A 106 -16.84 -12.09 5.63
CA TYR A 106 -17.24 -11.20 4.54
C TYR A 106 -17.77 -11.99 3.34
N ARG A 107 -18.86 -11.49 2.76
CA ARG A 107 -19.46 -11.96 1.52
C ARG A 107 -19.79 -10.76 0.65
N GLU A 108 -19.35 -10.81 -0.60
CA GLU A 108 -19.71 -9.78 -1.58
C GLU A 108 -21.20 -9.97 -1.95
N CYS A 109 -21.96 -8.87 -1.92
CA CYS A 109 -23.39 -8.84 -2.27
C CYS A 109 -23.58 -7.92 -3.47
N GLN A 110 -24.57 -8.21 -4.33
CA GLN A 110 -24.90 -7.30 -5.42
C GLN A 110 -25.39 -5.95 -4.87
N VAL A 111 -24.69 -4.90 -5.30
CA VAL A 111 -24.81 -3.53 -4.82
C VAL A 111 -26.23 -3.00 -5.08
N ARG A 112 -26.93 -2.54 -4.03
CA ARG A 112 -28.06 -1.62 -4.18
C ARG A 112 -27.54 -0.29 -4.72
N HIS A 113 -28.34 0.44 -5.51
CA HIS A 113 -27.99 1.75 -6.06
C HIS A 113 -27.20 2.62 -5.07
N TRP A 114 -26.14 3.27 -5.56
CA TRP A 114 -25.24 4.13 -4.78
C TRP A 114 -26.04 5.09 -3.89
N ARG A 115 -25.83 4.98 -2.57
CA ARG A 115 -26.39 5.91 -1.58
C ARG A 115 -25.32 6.98 -1.32
N TYR A 116 -25.67 8.14 -0.80
CA TYR A 116 -24.67 9.13 -0.39
C TYR A 116 -25.26 9.82 0.83
N TYR A 117 -24.43 10.18 1.79
CA TYR A 117 -24.91 10.75 3.05
C TYR A 117 -24.13 12.01 3.38
N THR A 118 -24.71 12.91 4.17
CA THR A 118 -23.93 13.89 4.91
C THR A 118 -23.28 13.19 6.11
N VAL A 119 -22.27 13.83 6.73
CA VAL A 119 -21.67 13.33 7.98
C VAL A 119 -22.73 13.13 9.09
N HIS A 120 -23.80 13.92 9.05
CA HIS A 120 -24.94 13.85 9.97
C HIS A 120 -25.99 12.79 9.59
N GLY A 121 -25.80 12.05 8.49
CA GLY A 121 -26.67 10.95 8.06
C GLY A 121 -27.82 11.34 7.14
N ALA A 122 -27.90 12.59 6.68
CA ALA A 122 -28.92 12.97 5.70
C ALA A 122 -28.56 12.41 4.31
N LYS A 123 -29.50 11.69 3.69
CA LYS A 123 -29.29 11.11 2.35
C LYS A 123 -29.18 12.21 1.28
N LEU A 124 -28.15 12.14 0.46
CA LEU A 124 -27.94 13.00 -0.69
C LEU A 124 -28.65 12.41 -1.91
N LEU A 125 -29.37 13.27 -2.64
CA LEU A 125 -30.18 12.89 -3.80
C LEU A 125 -29.33 12.60 -5.06
N SER A 126 -28.09 13.06 -5.10
CA SER A 126 -27.18 12.88 -6.23
C SER A 126 -25.82 12.37 -5.77
N SER A 127 -25.17 11.59 -6.63
CA SER A 127 -23.76 11.23 -6.48
C SER A 127 -22.90 12.48 -6.36
N VAL A 128 -22.10 12.56 -5.30
CA VAL A 128 -21.10 13.62 -5.14
C VAL A 128 -19.89 13.35 -6.06
N ARG A 129 -19.62 12.07 -6.33
CA ARG A 129 -18.59 11.60 -7.25
C ARG A 129 -18.84 10.13 -7.58
N ASP A 130 -18.68 9.77 -8.85
CA ASP A 130 -18.70 8.36 -9.24
C ASP A 130 -17.57 7.59 -8.51
N PRO A 131 -17.91 6.50 -7.83
CA PRO A 131 -16.95 5.68 -7.11
C PRO A 131 -16.00 5.05 -8.11
N GLU A 132 -14.72 5.34 -7.96
CA GLU A 132 -13.71 4.76 -8.81
C GLU A 132 -13.64 3.25 -8.60
N GLU A 133 -13.11 2.51 -9.58
CA GLU A 133 -12.96 1.05 -9.53
C GLU A 133 -12.26 0.54 -8.25
N LEU A 134 -11.39 1.35 -7.63
CA LEU A 134 -10.72 1.00 -6.36
C LEU A 134 -11.60 1.19 -5.12
N HIS A 135 -12.81 1.70 -5.24
CA HIS A 135 -13.69 2.04 -4.13
C HIS A 135 -14.90 1.10 -4.07
N GLN A 136 -15.38 0.80 -2.86
CA GLN A 136 -16.61 0.05 -2.67
C GLN A 136 -17.34 0.46 -1.39
N TRP A 137 -18.60 0.04 -1.33
CA TRP A 137 -19.43 0.13 -0.14
C TRP A 137 -19.11 -1.01 0.79
N LEU A 138 -19.42 -0.79 2.06
CA LEU A 138 -19.33 -1.82 3.06
C LEU A 138 -20.57 -1.76 3.92
N GLU A 139 -21.39 -2.80 3.84
CA GLU A 139 -22.57 -2.96 4.67
C GLU A 139 -22.26 -3.94 5.79
N VAL A 140 -22.85 -3.72 6.98
CA VAL A 140 -22.66 -4.64 8.11
C VAL A 140 -23.20 -6.04 7.77
N GLU A 141 -24.26 -6.12 6.95
CA GLU A 141 -24.87 -7.37 6.49
C GLU A 141 -23.95 -8.20 5.57
N GLN A 142 -22.89 -7.60 5.02
CA GLN A 142 -21.88 -8.36 4.26
C GLN A 142 -21.04 -9.26 5.17
N PHE A 143 -21.12 -9.11 6.49
CA PHE A 143 -20.40 -9.93 7.44
C PHE A 143 -21.33 -10.91 8.14
N SER A 144 -20.99 -12.20 8.09
CA SER A 144 -21.74 -13.24 8.82
C SER A 144 -21.73 -13.05 10.34
N LYS A 145 -20.70 -12.38 10.88
CA LYS A 145 -20.65 -11.97 12.29
C LYS A 145 -20.10 -10.56 12.37
N SER A 146 -20.85 -9.68 13.04
CA SER A 146 -20.48 -8.31 13.34
C SER A 146 -20.69 -8.00 14.83
N LEU A 147 -19.77 -7.27 15.46
CA LEU A 147 -19.96 -6.76 16.83
C LEU A 147 -21.04 -5.67 16.86
N GLN A 148 -21.77 -5.57 17.98
CA GLN A 148 -22.84 -4.58 18.16
C GLN A 148 -22.35 -3.13 17.93
N GLN A 149 -21.10 -2.82 18.28
CA GLN A 149 -20.49 -1.50 18.09
C GLN A 149 -20.43 -1.04 16.63
N TRP A 150 -20.58 -1.94 15.66
CA TRP A 150 -20.62 -1.61 14.22
C TRP A 150 -22.01 -1.24 13.72
N HIS A 151 -23.03 -1.41 14.55
CA HIS A 151 -24.42 -1.00 14.29
C HIS A 151 -24.76 0.35 14.93
N GLU A 152 -23.83 0.93 15.70
CA GLU A 152 -24.00 2.22 16.35
C GLU A 152 -23.97 3.37 15.34
N THR A 153 -24.75 4.42 15.63
CA THR A 153 -24.94 5.56 14.72
C THR A 153 -23.70 6.42 14.55
N ASP A 154 -22.67 6.23 15.37
CA ASP A 154 -21.39 6.95 15.29
C ASP A 154 -20.47 6.39 14.19
N VAL A 155 -20.76 5.19 13.66
CA VAL A 155 -20.02 4.54 12.55
C VAL A 155 -20.92 4.05 11.41
N ASN A 156 -22.23 3.90 11.68
CA ASN A 156 -23.21 3.33 10.75
C ASN A 156 -24.26 4.36 10.28
N ILE A 157 -24.74 4.21 9.05
CA ILE A 157 -25.94 4.88 8.51
C ILE A 157 -26.74 3.88 7.67
N GLU A 158 -27.98 3.57 8.07
CA GLU A 158 -28.88 2.67 7.32
C GLU A 158 -28.25 1.30 6.95
N GLY A 159 -27.39 0.75 7.81
CA GLY A 159 -26.65 -0.50 7.58
C GLY A 159 -25.28 -0.33 6.93
N ASP A 160 -24.98 0.84 6.36
CA ASP A 160 -23.70 1.15 5.74
C ASP A 160 -22.66 1.54 6.80
N LEU A 161 -21.48 0.89 6.76
CA LEU A 161 -20.31 1.31 7.51
C LEU A 161 -19.65 2.47 6.80
N VAL A 162 -19.75 3.67 7.38
CA VAL A 162 -19.31 4.91 6.73
C VAL A 162 -17.88 5.26 7.16
N PRO A 163 -16.89 5.27 6.24
CA PRO A 163 -15.49 5.55 6.58
C PRO A 163 -15.26 6.89 7.30
N ALA A 164 -15.91 7.98 6.86
CA ALA A 164 -15.78 9.29 7.52
C ALA A 164 -16.17 9.23 9.00
N LYS A 165 -17.25 8.52 9.31
CA LYS A 165 -17.75 8.36 10.68
C LYS A 165 -16.76 7.55 11.53
N VAL A 166 -16.24 6.45 11.00
CA VAL A 166 -15.17 5.66 11.65
C VAL A 166 -13.92 6.52 11.92
N LEU A 167 -13.53 7.37 10.96
CA LEU A 167 -12.37 8.24 11.06
C LEU A 167 -12.54 9.35 12.10
N VAL A 168 -13.75 9.89 12.29
CA VAL A 168 -14.05 10.88 13.35
C VAL A 168 -13.81 10.26 14.72
N VAL A 169 -14.41 9.09 14.99
CA VAL A 169 -14.18 8.37 16.24
C VAL A 169 -12.70 8.07 16.42
N PHE A 170 -12.05 7.55 15.37
CA PHE A 170 -10.65 7.15 15.44
C PHE A 170 -9.72 8.34 15.74
N ARG A 171 -9.98 9.52 15.16
CA ARG A 171 -9.25 10.75 15.45
C ARG A 171 -9.32 11.13 16.92
N GLU A 172 -10.52 11.15 17.50
CA GLU A 172 -10.67 11.47 18.93
C GLU A 172 -9.90 10.49 19.82
N LEU A 173 -9.92 9.20 19.47
CA LEU A 173 -9.16 8.18 20.20
C LEU A 173 -7.65 8.40 20.07
N VAL A 174 -7.16 8.76 18.89
CA VAL A 174 -5.74 9.09 18.67
C VAL A 174 -5.33 10.29 19.54
N GLU A 175 -6.09 11.39 19.50
CA GLU A 175 -5.80 12.59 20.30
C GLU A 175 -5.78 12.29 21.80
N LYS A 176 -6.82 11.60 22.30
CA LYS A 176 -6.90 11.19 23.72
C LYS A 176 -5.75 10.27 24.10
N SER A 177 -5.34 9.35 23.22
CA SER A 177 -4.28 8.38 23.52
C SER A 177 -2.87 8.95 23.43
N ILE A 178 -2.61 9.97 22.58
CA ILE A 178 -1.35 10.71 22.60
C ILE A 178 -1.09 11.31 23.98
N ILE A 179 -2.13 11.91 24.59
CA ILE A 179 -2.06 12.49 25.93
C ILE A 179 -1.85 11.39 26.98
N SER A 180 -2.67 10.33 26.97
CA SER A 180 -2.58 9.24 27.96
C SER A 180 -1.23 8.50 27.92
N CYS A 181 -0.63 8.35 26.74
CA CYS A 181 0.68 7.70 26.58
C CYS A 181 1.88 8.63 26.85
N ASN A 182 1.67 9.90 27.21
CA ASN A 182 2.72 10.92 27.30
C ASN A 182 3.54 11.07 26.01
N LEU A 183 2.88 10.97 24.85
CA LEU A 183 3.51 11.06 23.53
C LEU A 183 3.43 12.45 22.91
N SER A 184 2.90 13.45 23.61
CA SER A 184 2.69 14.81 23.06
C SER A 184 3.95 15.52 22.57
N SER A 185 5.14 15.14 23.07
CA SER A 185 6.43 15.65 22.58
C SER A 185 6.96 14.93 21.35
N LYS A 186 6.40 13.76 21.00
CA LYS A 186 6.84 12.91 19.89
C LYS A 186 5.81 12.77 18.78
N VAL A 187 4.54 12.94 19.08
CA VAL A 187 3.43 12.72 18.13
C VAL A 187 2.51 13.92 18.16
N THR A 188 2.28 14.51 17.00
CA THR A 188 1.36 15.64 16.83
C THR A 188 0.35 15.30 15.75
N VAL A 189 -0.94 15.46 16.03
CA VAL A 189 -1.99 15.28 15.03
C VAL A 189 -1.93 16.44 14.05
N LEU A 190 -1.88 16.13 12.76
CA LEU A 190 -1.86 17.13 11.70
C LEU A 190 -3.30 17.47 11.31
N GLU A 191 -3.60 18.77 11.29
CA GLU A 191 -4.84 19.27 10.73
C GLU A 191 -4.84 19.11 9.21
N SER A 192 -5.90 18.54 8.66
CA SER A 192 -6.04 18.40 7.22
C SER A 192 -7.50 18.51 6.82
N PHE A 193 -7.76 19.08 5.64
CA PHE A 193 -9.09 19.08 5.03
C PHE A 193 -9.56 17.67 4.60
N SER A 194 -8.70 16.66 4.72
CA SER A 194 -9.02 15.27 4.41
C SER A 194 -9.55 14.53 5.64
N SER A 195 -10.43 13.55 5.44
CA SER A 195 -10.93 12.72 6.55
C SER A 195 -9.87 11.76 7.12
N VAL A 196 -8.70 11.62 6.50
CA VAL A 196 -7.64 10.71 6.96
C VAL A 196 -6.99 11.25 8.24
N VAL A 197 -6.68 10.36 9.18
CA VAL A 197 -5.96 10.71 10.41
C VAL A 197 -4.46 10.70 10.13
N ARG A 198 -3.85 11.88 10.20
CA ARG A 198 -2.41 12.08 9.98
C ARG A 198 -1.74 12.55 11.24
N VAL A 199 -0.55 12.01 11.50
CA VAL A 199 0.28 12.42 12.62
C VAL A 199 1.70 12.69 12.13
N ALA A 200 2.33 13.73 12.66
CA ALA A 200 3.76 13.90 12.59
C ALA A 200 4.39 13.12 13.75
N VAL A 201 5.39 12.29 13.45
CA VAL A 201 6.14 11.51 14.42
C VAL A 201 7.59 11.98 14.42
N GLU A 202 8.04 12.46 15.57
CA GLU A 202 9.43 12.84 15.79
C GLU A 202 10.28 11.59 16.05
N THR A 203 11.24 11.34 15.16
CA THR A 203 12.20 10.24 15.28
C THR A 203 13.58 10.79 15.64
N SER A 204 14.56 9.92 15.92
CA SER A 204 15.93 10.37 16.23
C SER A 204 16.62 11.11 15.09
N GLU A 205 16.18 10.88 13.85
CA GLU A 205 16.83 11.41 12.64
C GLU A 205 16.03 12.54 12.00
N SER A 206 14.70 12.45 12.01
CA SER A 206 13.81 13.41 11.35
C SER A 206 12.36 13.25 11.77
N GLN A 207 11.56 14.26 11.45
CA GLN A 207 10.11 14.17 11.54
C GLN A 207 9.52 13.44 10.33
N VAL A 208 8.60 12.51 10.58
CA VAL A 208 7.93 11.69 9.57
C VAL A 208 6.42 11.90 9.62
N GLU A 209 5.79 12.05 8.46
CA GLU A 209 4.33 12.06 8.34
C GLU A 209 3.79 10.63 8.25
N VAL A 210 2.83 10.29 9.11
CA VAL A 210 2.22 8.96 9.17
C VAL A 210 0.70 9.08 8.97
N GLU A 211 0.19 8.45 7.92
CA GLU A 211 -1.24 8.21 7.74
C GLU A 211 -1.67 6.97 8.55
N LEU A 212 -2.51 7.17 9.58
CA LEU A 212 -3.11 6.08 10.35
C LEU A 212 -4.50 5.76 9.77
N VAL A 213 -4.67 4.53 9.29
CA VAL A 213 -5.81 4.17 8.44
C VAL A 213 -6.57 2.98 9.04
N PRO A 214 -7.75 3.18 9.64
CA PRO A 214 -8.64 2.10 10.03
C PRO A 214 -8.93 1.16 8.85
N THR A 215 -8.75 -0.14 9.07
CA THR A 215 -8.71 -1.13 8.00
C THR A 215 -9.49 -2.39 8.36
N VAL A 216 -10.36 -2.83 7.46
CA VAL A 216 -10.98 -4.16 7.54
C VAL A 216 -10.15 -5.12 6.71
N GLU A 217 -9.51 -6.10 7.36
CA GLU A 217 -8.79 -7.17 6.68
C GLU A 217 -9.75 -8.28 6.27
N ILE A 218 -9.86 -8.54 4.96
CA ILE A 218 -10.73 -9.57 4.41
C ILE A 218 -9.85 -10.73 3.92
N PRO A 219 -9.82 -11.86 4.63
CA PRO A 219 -9.04 -13.02 4.21
C PRO A 219 -9.74 -13.82 3.11
N THR A 220 -9.01 -14.75 2.50
CA THR A 220 -9.49 -15.89 1.66
C THR A 220 -10.33 -15.62 0.42
N CYS A 221 -10.78 -14.38 0.18
CA CYS A 221 -11.51 -14.00 -1.02
C CYS A 221 -10.95 -12.71 -1.62
N TRP A 222 -11.27 -12.46 -2.89
CA TRP A 222 -10.92 -11.24 -3.62
C TRP A 222 -12.21 -10.63 -4.17
N PRO A 223 -12.31 -9.30 -4.29
CA PRO A 223 -13.52 -8.67 -4.81
C PRO A 223 -13.68 -9.00 -6.30
N GLU A 224 -14.91 -9.05 -6.81
CA GLU A 224 -15.22 -9.40 -8.20
C GLU A 224 -14.49 -8.53 -9.23
N LYS A 225 -14.28 -7.25 -8.90
CA LYS A 225 -13.52 -6.29 -9.71
C LYS A 225 -12.02 -6.58 -9.81
N ALA A 226 -11.46 -7.37 -8.89
CA ALA A 226 -10.06 -7.73 -8.85
C ALA A 226 -9.80 -9.11 -9.44
N ARG A 227 -8.75 -9.21 -10.26
CA ARG A 227 -8.35 -10.44 -10.91
C ARG A 227 -6.86 -10.45 -11.14
N TRP A 228 -6.27 -11.63 -11.02
CA TRP A 228 -4.91 -11.83 -11.48
C TRP A 228 -4.84 -11.58 -13.00
N PRO A 229 -3.80 -10.90 -13.51
CA PRO A 229 -3.59 -10.75 -14.95
C PRO A 229 -3.64 -12.09 -15.69
N ARG A 230 -4.31 -12.12 -16.85
CA ARG A 230 -4.38 -13.30 -17.72
C ARG A 230 -3.36 -13.16 -18.85
N CYS A 231 -2.10 -13.45 -18.57
CA CYS A 231 -1.04 -13.46 -19.58
C CYS A 231 -0.84 -14.86 -20.20
N LEU A 232 -0.38 -14.90 -21.46
CA LEU A 232 -0.18 -16.14 -22.23
C LEU A 232 0.83 -17.09 -21.56
N LYS A 233 1.88 -16.53 -20.95
CA LYS A 233 2.83 -17.26 -20.12
C LYS A 233 2.54 -16.90 -18.67
N ARG A 234 2.44 -17.91 -17.80
CA ARG A 234 2.07 -17.71 -16.40
C ARG A 234 3.28 -17.23 -15.61
N TRP A 235 3.15 -16.07 -14.97
CA TRP A 235 4.04 -15.62 -13.90
C TRP A 235 3.20 -15.01 -12.78
N PRO A 236 3.46 -15.36 -11.50
CA PRO A 236 4.26 -16.49 -11.04
C PRO A 236 3.57 -17.84 -11.33
N SER A 237 4.03 -18.94 -10.73
CA SER A 237 3.37 -20.25 -10.84
C SER A 237 1.92 -20.18 -10.33
N GLN A 238 1.05 -21.08 -10.81
CA GLN A 238 -0.35 -21.08 -10.40
C GLN A 238 -0.50 -21.33 -8.90
N GLU A 239 0.34 -22.20 -8.32
CA GLU A 239 0.37 -22.50 -6.88
C GLU A 239 0.68 -21.22 -6.09
N LYS A 240 1.68 -20.45 -6.52
CA LYS A 240 2.04 -19.17 -5.89
C LYS A 240 0.92 -18.14 -6.01
N VAL A 241 0.24 -18.05 -7.16
CA VAL A 241 -0.94 -17.20 -7.31
C VAL A 241 -2.04 -17.59 -6.33
N GLN A 242 -2.34 -18.89 -6.17
CA GLN A 242 -3.38 -19.35 -5.24
C GLN A 242 -2.99 -19.12 -3.77
N CYS A 243 -1.71 -19.29 -3.43
CA CYS A 243 -1.19 -18.95 -2.11
C CYS A 243 -1.36 -17.45 -1.82
N ILE A 244 -0.90 -16.58 -2.72
CA ILE A 244 -1.03 -15.12 -2.58
C ILE A 244 -2.49 -14.69 -2.48
N LYS A 245 -3.37 -15.22 -3.35
CA LYS A 245 -4.80 -14.92 -3.30
C LYS A 245 -5.46 -15.29 -1.98
N SER A 246 -4.98 -16.33 -1.31
CA SER A 246 -5.55 -16.73 -0.01
C SER A 246 -5.29 -15.76 1.13
N LEU A 247 -4.39 -14.79 0.95
CA LEU A 247 -4.23 -13.65 1.87
C LEU A 247 -5.44 -12.71 1.83
N GLY A 248 -6.18 -12.72 0.72
CA GLY A 248 -7.34 -11.85 0.50
C GLY A 248 -6.95 -10.42 0.14
N PHE A 249 -7.70 -9.45 0.65
CA PHE A 249 -7.53 -8.02 0.40
C PHE A 249 -7.97 -7.22 1.63
N ASP A 250 -7.71 -5.91 1.60
CA ASP A 250 -8.03 -5.01 2.69
C ASP A 250 -8.93 -3.88 2.22
N LEU A 251 -9.76 -3.37 3.12
CA LEU A 251 -10.61 -2.21 2.92
C LEU A 251 -10.17 -1.08 3.84
N LEU A 252 -9.70 0.01 3.23
CA LEU A 252 -9.13 1.16 3.92
C LEU A 252 -10.15 2.28 4.08
N ALA A 253 -10.29 2.81 5.28
CA ALA A 253 -11.02 4.05 5.53
C ALA A 253 -10.14 5.26 5.16
N ARG A 254 -10.11 5.62 3.87
CA ARG A 254 -9.34 6.79 3.35
C ARG A 254 -10.16 7.81 2.56
N SER A 255 -11.46 7.61 2.46
CA SER A 255 -12.37 8.55 1.80
C SER A 255 -13.57 8.83 2.71
N ASN A 256 -14.46 9.72 2.28
CA ASN A 256 -15.59 10.08 3.13
C ASN A 256 -16.70 9.01 3.11
N TYR A 257 -16.91 8.40 1.96
CA TYR A 257 -18.08 7.53 1.70
C TYR A 257 -17.70 6.11 1.31
N HIS A 258 -16.51 5.91 0.77
CA HIS A 258 -16.12 4.65 0.18
C HIS A 258 -14.91 4.03 0.85
N TRP A 259 -14.96 2.72 1.01
CA TRP A 259 -13.80 1.94 1.41
C TRP A 259 -12.92 1.72 0.20
N GLN A 260 -11.62 1.94 0.35
CA GLN A 260 -10.67 1.74 -0.73
C GLN A 260 -10.06 0.34 -0.66
N LEU A 261 -10.04 -0.35 -1.80
CA LEU A 261 -9.35 -1.62 -1.97
C LEU A 261 -7.83 -1.46 -1.77
N CYS A 262 -7.25 -2.37 -1.01
CA CYS A 262 -5.82 -2.49 -0.83
C CYS A 262 -5.40 -3.97 -0.97
N PHE A 263 -4.30 -4.21 -1.68
CA PHE A 263 -3.74 -5.55 -1.91
C PHE A 263 -2.32 -5.68 -1.36
N SER A 264 -1.91 -4.81 -0.44
CA SER A 264 -0.53 -4.71 0.05
C SER A 264 0.04 -6.03 0.54
N ARG A 265 -0.75 -6.86 1.24
CA ARG A 265 -0.34 -8.19 1.69
C ARG A 265 0.01 -9.10 0.51
N ALA A 266 -0.82 -9.10 -0.54
CA ALA A 266 -0.59 -9.88 -1.75
C ALA A 266 0.60 -9.35 -2.56
N GLU A 267 0.72 -8.03 -2.67
CA GLU A 267 1.83 -7.37 -3.36
C GLU A 267 3.16 -7.61 -2.67
N HIS A 268 3.19 -7.55 -1.33
CA HIS A 268 4.37 -7.85 -0.53
C HIS A 268 4.85 -9.28 -0.76
N MET A 269 3.95 -10.26 -0.70
CA MET A 269 4.32 -11.65 -0.98
C MET A 269 4.79 -11.87 -2.42
N LEU A 270 4.27 -11.12 -3.38
CA LEU A 270 4.74 -11.16 -4.75
C LEU A 270 6.17 -10.58 -4.85
N MET A 271 6.46 -9.48 -4.15
CA MET A 271 7.77 -8.85 -4.09
C MET A 271 8.85 -9.76 -3.47
N GLU A 272 8.55 -10.38 -2.32
CA GLU A 272 9.50 -11.25 -1.60
C GLU A 272 9.93 -12.48 -2.40
N GLY A 273 9.09 -12.92 -3.33
CA GLY A 273 9.36 -14.08 -4.15
C GLY A 273 9.85 -13.75 -5.57
N LEU A 274 10.26 -12.51 -5.86
CA LEU A 274 10.63 -12.09 -7.21
C LEU A 274 11.87 -12.82 -7.76
N ASP A 275 12.89 -12.99 -6.92
CA ASP A 275 14.21 -13.49 -7.31
C ASP A 275 14.52 -14.88 -6.72
N GLU A 276 13.51 -15.64 -6.32
CA GLU A 276 13.65 -17.05 -5.92
C GLU A 276 14.26 -17.93 -7.03
N ASP A 277 14.15 -17.48 -8.29
CA ASP A 277 14.74 -18.11 -9.46
C ASP A 277 16.17 -17.61 -9.77
N GLY A 278 16.75 -16.75 -8.95
CA GLY A 278 18.08 -16.17 -9.14
C GLY A 278 18.15 -15.00 -10.13
N GLY A 279 17.01 -14.37 -10.45
CA GLY A 279 16.98 -13.15 -11.25
C GLY A 279 17.47 -11.90 -10.50
N CYS A 280 17.52 -10.76 -11.20
CA CYS A 280 17.90 -9.46 -10.64
C CYS A 280 16.72 -8.46 -10.49
N ARG A 281 15.46 -8.92 -10.43
CA ARG A 281 14.27 -8.05 -10.43
C ARG A 281 14.27 -7.07 -9.27
N MET A 282 14.61 -7.52 -8.07
CA MET A 282 14.68 -6.70 -6.87
C MET A 282 15.86 -5.72 -6.94
N LYS A 283 17.00 -6.15 -7.48
CA LYS A 283 18.16 -5.27 -7.73
C LYS A 283 17.76 -4.13 -8.66
N CYS A 284 17.11 -4.44 -9.79
CA CYS A 284 16.62 -3.42 -10.72
C CYS A 284 15.56 -2.50 -10.10
N PHE A 285 14.64 -3.04 -9.31
CA PHE A 285 13.62 -2.25 -8.63
C PHE A 285 14.23 -1.24 -7.64
N ARG A 286 15.19 -1.68 -6.83
CA ARG A 286 15.89 -0.82 -5.86
C ARG A 286 16.62 0.33 -6.55
N VAL A 287 17.38 0.04 -7.61
CA VAL A 287 18.06 1.08 -8.41
C VAL A 287 17.05 2.01 -9.08
N MET A 288 15.96 1.49 -9.62
CA MET A 288 14.91 2.32 -10.26
C MET A 288 14.23 3.25 -9.27
N ARG A 289 13.99 2.78 -8.04
CA ARG A 289 13.46 3.60 -6.96
C ARG A 289 14.43 4.73 -6.60
N GLN A 290 15.70 4.43 -6.44
CA GLN A 290 16.71 5.43 -6.13
C GLN A 290 16.82 6.49 -7.26
N MET A 291 16.90 6.06 -8.52
CA MET A 291 16.92 6.97 -9.68
C MET A 291 15.67 7.87 -9.77
N LYS A 292 14.51 7.33 -9.40
CA LYS A 292 13.26 8.11 -9.31
C LYS A 292 13.32 9.18 -8.23
N GLU A 293 14.00 8.92 -7.12
CA GLU A 293 14.13 9.86 -5.99
C GLU A 293 15.24 10.90 -6.26
N ASP A 294 16.32 10.53 -6.95
CA ASP A 294 17.49 11.39 -7.13
C ASP A 294 17.46 12.19 -8.45
N VAL A 295 16.92 11.62 -9.52
CA VAL A 295 17.07 12.18 -10.88
C VAL A 295 15.71 12.53 -11.51
N TRP A 296 14.81 11.54 -11.60
CA TRP A 296 13.62 11.70 -12.44
C TRP A 296 12.52 12.51 -11.75
N CYS A 297 12.29 12.27 -10.47
CA CYS A 297 11.24 12.93 -9.67
C CYS A 297 11.79 13.40 -8.32
N ALA A 298 12.89 14.16 -8.35
CA ALA A 298 13.46 14.79 -7.16
C ALA A 298 12.45 15.76 -6.53
N GLY A 299 12.31 15.69 -5.21
CA GLY A 299 11.41 16.55 -4.43
C GLY A 299 10.41 15.79 -3.56
N ASN A 300 9.70 16.54 -2.71
CA ASN A 300 8.90 15.98 -1.61
C ASN A 300 7.50 15.47 -2.03
N LYS A 301 7.04 15.82 -3.24
CA LYS A 301 5.72 15.39 -3.77
C LYS A 301 5.90 14.78 -5.17
N PRO A 302 6.41 13.56 -5.28
CA PRO A 302 6.75 13.00 -6.57
C PRO A 302 5.49 12.54 -7.31
N ILE A 303 5.36 12.94 -8.58
CA ILE A 303 4.27 12.51 -9.47
C ILE A 303 4.30 10.99 -9.72
N ILE A 304 5.50 10.38 -9.66
CA ILE A 304 5.72 8.93 -9.67
C ILE A 304 6.11 8.46 -8.28
N THR A 305 5.35 7.50 -7.75
CA THR A 305 5.57 6.89 -6.42
C THR A 305 6.27 5.54 -6.54
N ALA A 306 6.76 5.00 -5.42
CA ALA A 306 7.29 3.63 -5.37
C ALA A 306 6.23 2.59 -5.82
N TYR A 307 4.95 2.85 -5.54
CA TYR A 307 3.83 2.01 -5.97
C TYR A 307 3.69 1.93 -7.50
N HIS A 308 3.89 3.06 -8.20
CA HIS A 308 3.91 3.07 -9.66
C HIS A 308 5.07 2.23 -10.22
N LEU A 309 6.27 2.35 -9.62
CA LEU A 309 7.43 1.55 -10.01
C LEU A 309 7.21 0.05 -9.76
N GLN A 310 6.59 -0.31 -8.63
CA GLN A 310 6.24 -1.69 -8.30
C GLN A 310 5.26 -2.27 -9.32
N THR A 311 4.25 -1.49 -9.70
CA THR A 311 3.27 -1.88 -10.72
C THR A 311 3.94 -2.05 -12.09
N VAL A 312 4.89 -1.17 -12.45
CA VAL A 312 5.72 -1.32 -13.66
C VAL A 312 6.53 -2.61 -13.62
N LEU A 313 7.13 -2.94 -12.48
CA LEU A 313 7.89 -4.17 -12.28
C LEU A 313 7.01 -5.41 -12.49
N PHE A 314 5.84 -5.46 -11.85
CA PHE A 314 4.92 -6.60 -11.99
C PHE A 314 4.48 -6.81 -13.45
N TRP A 315 4.08 -5.74 -14.16
CA TRP A 315 3.74 -5.85 -15.59
C TRP A 315 4.93 -6.25 -16.46
N THR A 316 6.15 -5.87 -16.08
CA THR A 316 7.35 -6.27 -16.81
C THR A 316 7.66 -7.74 -16.57
N CYS A 317 7.44 -8.26 -15.36
CA CYS A 317 7.57 -9.67 -15.05
C CYS A 317 6.54 -10.53 -15.81
N GLU A 318 5.29 -10.06 -15.92
CA GLU A 318 4.28 -10.70 -16.76
C GLU A 318 4.70 -10.77 -18.25
N LYS A 319 5.36 -9.72 -18.75
CA LYS A 319 5.88 -9.69 -20.14
C LYS A 319 7.12 -10.57 -20.33
N TYR A 320 7.98 -10.63 -19.32
CA TYR A 320 9.25 -11.36 -19.32
C TYR A 320 9.28 -12.34 -18.14
N PRO A 321 8.54 -13.47 -18.22
CA PRO A 321 8.33 -14.34 -17.07
C PRO A 321 9.54 -15.25 -16.76
N ARG A 322 10.51 -15.37 -17.66
CA ARG A 322 11.60 -16.35 -17.56
C ARG A 322 12.83 -15.75 -16.89
N THR A 323 13.49 -16.52 -16.04
CA THR A 323 14.75 -16.14 -15.36
C THR A 323 15.82 -15.62 -16.32
N LYS A 324 15.94 -16.18 -17.53
CA LYS A 324 16.91 -15.72 -18.54
C LYS A 324 16.75 -14.24 -18.90
N ASP A 325 15.52 -13.72 -18.83
CA ASP A 325 15.21 -12.32 -19.12
C ASP A 325 15.61 -11.39 -17.95
N TRP A 326 16.07 -11.95 -16.84
CA TRP A 326 16.47 -11.25 -15.62
C TRP A 326 17.88 -11.64 -15.15
N ARG A 327 18.71 -12.25 -16.02
CA ARG A 327 20.09 -12.60 -15.69
C ARG A 327 21.03 -11.40 -15.77
N CYS A 328 20.92 -10.60 -16.84
CA CYS A 328 21.72 -9.40 -17.03
C CYS A 328 21.01 -8.20 -16.41
N PHE A 329 21.63 -7.59 -15.39
CA PHE A 329 21.09 -6.41 -14.72
C PHE A 329 20.82 -5.27 -15.70
N ARG A 330 21.80 -4.91 -16.53
CA ARG A 330 21.69 -3.77 -17.46
C ARG A 330 20.49 -3.89 -18.38
N GLU A 331 20.33 -5.04 -19.05
CA GLU A 331 19.20 -5.27 -19.95
C GLU A 331 17.85 -5.31 -19.21
N ALA A 332 17.81 -5.95 -18.05
CA ALA A 332 16.60 -6.02 -17.22
C ALA A 332 16.17 -4.63 -16.71
N PHE A 333 17.13 -3.84 -16.24
CA PHE A 333 16.93 -2.49 -15.76
C PHE A 333 16.44 -1.56 -16.89
N LEU A 334 17.11 -1.56 -18.04
CA LEU A 334 16.69 -0.74 -19.17
C LEU A 334 15.29 -1.12 -19.68
N ARG A 335 14.89 -2.39 -19.64
CA ARG A 335 13.51 -2.81 -19.93
C ARG A 335 12.49 -2.19 -18.98
N LEU A 336 12.82 -2.11 -17.68
CA LEU A 336 11.95 -1.47 -16.69
C LEU A 336 11.85 0.04 -16.93
N VAL A 337 12.97 0.70 -17.20
CA VAL A 337 12.98 2.16 -17.50
C VAL A 337 12.21 2.45 -18.78
N GLN A 338 12.36 1.65 -19.84
CA GLN A 338 11.58 1.76 -21.07
C GLN A 338 10.07 1.56 -20.82
N LYS A 339 9.72 0.59 -19.97
CA LYS A 339 8.32 0.35 -19.59
C LYS A 339 7.75 1.53 -18.81
N LEU A 340 8.51 2.08 -17.86
CA LEU A 340 8.13 3.28 -17.11
C LEU A 340 7.93 4.46 -18.06
N HIS A 341 8.92 4.77 -18.90
CA HIS A 341 8.86 5.82 -19.91
C HIS A 341 7.60 5.71 -20.77
N LYS A 342 7.28 4.50 -21.26
CA LYS A 342 6.05 4.28 -22.03
C LYS A 342 4.79 4.59 -21.23
N CYS A 343 4.68 4.11 -19.99
CA CYS A 343 3.50 4.36 -19.16
C CYS A 343 3.33 5.85 -18.84
N VAL A 344 4.44 6.54 -18.53
CA VAL A 344 4.44 7.99 -18.23
C VAL A 344 4.08 8.79 -19.48
N SER A 345 4.69 8.51 -20.63
CA SER A 345 4.41 9.22 -21.90
C SER A 345 2.97 9.05 -22.39
N GLN A 346 2.33 7.94 -22.02
CA GLN A 346 0.93 7.67 -22.37
C GLN A 346 -0.05 8.13 -21.29
N HIS A 347 0.45 8.73 -20.20
CA HIS A 347 -0.30 9.06 -18.98
C HIS A 347 -1.15 7.87 -18.48
N PHE A 348 -0.67 6.64 -18.69
CA PHE A 348 -1.42 5.42 -18.46
C PHE A 348 -0.57 4.31 -17.84
N LEU A 349 -0.88 3.98 -16.58
CA LEU A 349 -0.36 2.81 -15.89
C LEU A 349 -1.53 2.01 -15.33
N LYS A 350 -1.81 0.86 -15.96
CA LYS A 350 -2.87 -0.04 -15.51
C LYS A 350 -2.57 -0.59 -14.13
N HIS A 351 -3.53 -0.54 -13.20
CA HIS A 351 -3.43 -1.24 -11.92
C HIS A 351 -3.24 -2.75 -12.14
N TYR A 352 -2.41 -3.39 -11.32
CA TYR A 352 -2.04 -4.80 -11.50
C TYR A 352 -3.23 -5.77 -11.33
N PHE A 353 -4.01 -5.62 -10.25
CA PHE A 353 -5.15 -6.50 -9.96
C PHE A 353 -6.54 -5.99 -10.41
N VAL A 354 -6.81 -4.69 -10.35
CA VAL A 354 -8.14 -4.14 -10.66
C VAL A 354 -8.19 -3.73 -12.13
N LYS A 355 -9.13 -4.30 -12.90
CA LYS A 355 -9.26 -3.99 -14.33
C LYS A 355 -9.74 -2.54 -14.50
N ASN A 356 -9.37 -1.90 -15.60
CA ASN A 356 -9.83 -0.56 -16.01
C ASN A 356 -9.38 0.61 -15.11
N THR A 357 -8.59 0.35 -14.06
CA THR A 357 -7.99 1.41 -13.25
C THR A 357 -6.68 1.90 -13.87
N ASN A 358 -6.60 3.21 -14.16
CA ASN A 358 -5.36 3.90 -14.49
C ASN A 358 -4.81 4.60 -13.23
N LEU A 359 -3.62 4.20 -12.79
CA LEU A 359 -2.94 4.78 -11.62
C LEU A 359 -2.45 6.22 -11.87
N LEU A 360 -2.29 6.63 -13.14
CA LEU A 360 -1.86 7.97 -13.52
C LEU A 360 -3.03 8.91 -13.88
N LYS A 361 -4.29 8.49 -13.67
CA LYS A 361 -5.50 9.22 -14.12
C LYS A 361 -5.56 10.68 -13.65
N TYR A 362 -5.10 10.96 -12.43
CA TYR A 362 -5.18 12.29 -11.81
C TYR A 362 -3.82 12.96 -11.62
N ALA A 363 -2.77 12.35 -12.18
CA ALA A 363 -1.46 12.99 -12.19
C ALA A 363 -1.48 14.19 -13.16
N ASN A 364 -0.81 15.27 -12.77
CA ASN A 364 -0.61 16.44 -13.61
C ASN A 364 0.14 16.03 -14.90
N THR A 365 -0.45 16.31 -16.06
CA THR A 365 0.08 15.86 -17.36
C THR A 365 1.41 16.54 -17.71
N SER A 366 1.56 17.84 -17.42
CA SER A 366 2.83 18.54 -17.66
C SER A 366 3.98 17.98 -16.80
N ASP A 367 3.72 17.63 -15.54
CA ASP A 367 4.72 16.99 -14.69
C ASP A 367 5.09 15.60 -15.20
N LEU A 368 4.11 14.83 -15.70
CA LEU A 368 4.38 13.55 -16.34
C LEU A 368 5.25 13.72 -17.60
N ASP A 369 4.99 14.74 -18.43
CA ASP A 369 5.77 15.00 -19.65
C ASP A 369 7.23 15.41 -19.34
N VAL A 370 7.44 16.17 -18.26
CA VAL A 370 8.78 16.48 -17.74
C VAL A 370 9.50 15.21 -17.32
N VAL A 371 8.83 14.31 -16.59
CA VAL A 371 9.41 13.03 -16.17
C VAL A 371 9.69 12.13 -17.37
N ALA A 372 8.79 12.09 -18.36
CA ALA A 372 9.01 11.35 -19.61
C ALA A 372 10.26 11.85 -20.34
N SER A 373 10.43 13.18 -20.43
CA SER A 373 11.61 13.79 -21.06
C SER A 373 12.91 13.40 -20.36
N LYS A 374 12.94 13.43 -19.02
CA LYS A 374 14.11 12.97 -18.24
C LYS A 374 14.42 11.49 -18.44
N LEU A 375 13.37 10.65 -18.52
CA LEU A 375 13.53 9.22 -18.79
C LEU A 375 14.05 8.97 -20.21
N ALA A 376 13.60 9.76 -21.21
CA ALA A 376 14.10 9.67 -22.58
C ALA A 376 15.60 10.00 -22.66
N VAL A 377 16.04 11.10 -22.04
CA VAL A 377 17.46 11.47 -21.96
C VAL A 377 18.29 10.37 -21.29
N PHE A 378 17.79 9.77 -20.20
CA PHE A 378 18.47 8.65 -19.56
C PHE A 378 18.55 7.41 -20.48
N LEU A 379 17.52 7.12 -21.27
CA LEU A 379 17.51 5.98 -22.18
C LEU A 379 18.47 6.17 -23.37
N GLU A 380 18.71 7.41 -23.81
CA GLU A 380 19.71 7.75 -24.81
C GLU A 380 21.13 7.57 -24.28
N ASN A 381 21.38 7.96 -23.03
CA ASN A 381 22.67 7.81 -22.37
C ASN A 381 22.52 7.29 -20.92
N PRO A 382 22.42 5.97 -20.73
CA PRO A 382 22.18 5.38 -19.42
C PRO A 382 23.47 5.41 -18.61
N VAL A 383 23.58 6.38 -17.71
CA VAL A 383 24.68 6.57 -16.76
C VAL A 383 24.14 6.83 -15.36
N PHE A 384 24.83 6.34 -14.33
CA PHE A 384 24.51 6.67 -12.94
C PHE A 384 25.27 7.91 -12.51
N CYS A 385 24.61 8.76 -11.72
CA CYS A 385 25.27 9.85 -11.01
C CYS A 385 25.97 9.24 -9.79
N LEU A 386 27.29 9.06 -9.87
CA LEU A 386 28.11 8.49 -8.80
C LEU A 386 28.61 9.56 -7.80
N ASP A 387 28.46 10.84 -8.13
CA ASP A 387 28.84 11.99 -7.31
C ASP A 387 27.96 12.14 -6.06
#